data_AF-A0A537TBL6-F1
#
_entry.id   AF-A0A537TBL6-F1
#
_cell.length_a   1.000
_cell.length_b   1.000
_cell.length_c   1.000
_cell.angle_alpha   90.00
_cell.angle_beta   90.00
_cell.angle_gamma   90.00
#
_symmetry.space_group_name_H-M   'P 1'
#
loop_
_entity.id
_entity.type
_entity.pdbx_description
1 polymer ?
#
loop_
_entity_poly.entity_id
_entity_poly.type
_entity_poly.pdbx_seq_one_letter_code
_entity_poly.pdbx_strand_id
1 'polypeptide(L)' 'MRILFIGDIVGRSGRAILLDRLGALVREWKLDFVALNGENAAGGFGITETI' A
#
# COMPACT_ATOMS: atom_id res chain seq x y z
N MET A 1 -11.53 -7.66 14.75
CA MET A 1 -10.39 -6.95 14.15
C MET A 1 -10.32 -7.32 12.68
N ARG A 2 -10.33 -6.34 11.77
CA ARG A 2 -10.29 -6.51 10.32
C ARG A 2 -8.96 -6.03 9.79
N ILE A 3 -8.28 -6.91 9.08
CA ILE A 3 -6.95 -6.66 8.54
C ILE A 3 -7.02 -6.77 7.02
N LEU A 4 -6.42 -5.81 6.33
CA LEU A 4 -6.16 -5.90 4.89
C LEU A 4 -4.69 -6.19 4.66
N PHE A 5 -4.40 -7.28 3.95
CA PHE A 5 -3.09 -7.55 3.38
C PHE A 5 -3.10 -7.20 1.89
N ILE A 6 -2.17 -6.36 1.48
CA ILE A 6 -1.93 -6.01 0.08
C ILE A 6 -0.65 -6.72 -0.35
N GLY A 7 -0.67 -7.28 -1.55
CA GLY A 7 0.52 -7.85 -2.16
C GLY A 7 1.59 -6.80 -2.44
N ASP A 8 2.53 -7.18 -3.28
CA ASP A 8 3.67 -6.33 -3.59
C ASP A 8 3.28 -5.03 -4.32
N ILE A 9 3.88 -3.93 -3.88
CA ILE A 9 3.69 -2.60 -4.44
C ILE A 9 4.80 -2.32 -5.42
N VAL A 10 4.45 -2.28 -6.70
CA VAL A 10 5.43 -2.11 -7.78
C VAL A 10 5.46 -0.66 -8.26
N GLY A 11 6.59 0.02 -8.02
CA GLY A 11 6.95 1.30 -8.61
C GLY A 11 5.94 2.43 -8.40
N ARG A 12 5.90 3.38 -9.35
CA ARG A 12 5.05 4.58 -9.27
C ARG A 12 3.56 4.25 -9.33
N SER A 13 3.15 3.31 -10.19
CA SER A 13 1.74 2.96 -10.38
C SER A 13 1.15 2.36 -9.11
N GLY A 14 1.85 1.42 -8.47
CA GLY A 14 1.44 0.80 -7.21
C GLY A 14 1.31 1.83 -6.08
N ARG A 15 2.30 2.73 -5.96
CA ARG A 15 2.25 3.81 -4.96
C ARG A 15 1.11 4.80 -5.21
N ALA A 16 0.87 5.17 -6.47
CA ALA A 16 -0.18 6.13 -6.83
C ALA A 16 -1.58 5.61 -6.46
N ILE A 17 -1.90 4.36 -6.79
CA ILE A 17 -3.22 3.79 -6.49
C ILE A 17 -3.46 3.61 -4.99
N LEU A 18 -2.40 3.29 -4.22
CA LEU A 18 -2.49 3.23 -2.76
C LEU A 18 -2.86 4.58 -2.15
N LEU A 19 -2.19 5.65 -2.58
CA LEU A 19 -2.44 7.01 -2.08
C LEU A 19 -3.86 7.47 -2.41
N ASP A 20 -4.37 7.12 -3.60
CA ASP A 20 -5.71 7.49 -4.04
C ASP A 20 -6.83 6.72 -3.33
N ARG A 21 -6.66 5.39 -3.13
CA ARG A 21 -7.79 4.51 -2.77
C ARG A 21 -7.77 3.98 -1.34
N LEU A 22 -6.59 3.82 -0.72
CA LEU A 22 -6.49 3.10 0.55
C LEU A 22 -7.31 3.75 1.66
N GLY A 23 -7.32 5.09 1.73
CA GLY A 23 -8.08 5.82 2.73
C GLY A 23 -9.60 5.59 2.62
N ALA A 24 -10.14 5.42 1.42
CA ALA A 24 -11.55 5.09 1.22
C ALA A 24 -11.85 3.65 1.69
N LEU A 25 -11.01 2.70 1.29
CA LEU A 25 -11.15 1.29 1.69
C LEU A 25 -11.09 1.09 3.21
N VAL A 26 -10.19 1.81 3.89
CA VAL A 26 -10.11 1.78 5.36
C VAL A 26 -11.42 2.21 6.00
N ARG A 27 -12.08 3.26 5.48
CA ARG A 27 -13.36 3.75 6.01
C ARG A 27 -14.53 2.83 5.67
N GLU A 28 -14.63 2.43 4.41
CA GLU A 28 -15.74 1.61 3.90
C GLU A 28 -15.75 0.23 4.54
N TRP A 29 -14.58 -0.42 4.62
CA TRP A 29 -14.44 -1.75 5.19
C TRP A 29 -14.16 -1.71 6.70
N LYS A 30 -13.98 -0.49 7.24
CA LYS A 30 -13.71 -0.18 8.65
C LYS A 30 -12.50 -1.02 9.16
N LEU A 31 -11.41 -0.96 8.41
CA LEU A 31 -10.19 -1.74 8.69
C LEU A 31 -9.51 -1.23 9.96
N ASP A 32 -8.99 -2.16 10.77
CA ASP A 32 -8.27 -1.87 12.01
C ASP A 32 -6.75 -1.86 11.78
N PHE A 33 -6.27 -2.57 10.75
CA PHE A 33 -4.86 -2.62 10.37
C PHE A 33 -4.68 -2.91 8.88
N VAL A 34 -3.61 -2.38 8.29
CA VAL A 34 -3.23 -2.63 6.88
C VAL A 34 -1.76 -2.99 6.84
N ALA A 35 -1.44 -4.11 6.16
CA ALA A 35 -0.08 -4.52 5.85
C ALA A 35 0.07 -4.67 4.33
N LEU A 36 1.26 -4.35 3.82
CA LEU A 36 1.60 -4.47 2.41
C LEU A 36 3.06 -4.88 2.24
N ASN A 37 3.39 -5.54 1.13
CA ASN A 37 4.79 -5.78 0.75
C ASN A 37 5.28 -4.62 -0.12
N GLY A 38 6.36 -3.97 0.29
CA GLY A 38 6.95 -2.82 -0.40
C GLY A 38 8.25 -3.10 -1.13
N GLU A 39 8.63 -4.37 -1.31
CA GLU A 39 9.96 -4.74 -1.82
C GLU A 39 10.23 -4.24 -3.25
N ASN A 40 9.21 -3.84 -4.03
CA ASN A 40 9.38 -3.28 -5.36
C ASN A 40 8.88 -1.83 -5.49
N ALA A 41 8.70 -1.11 -4.38
CA ALA A 41 8.09 0.22 -4.36
C ALA A 41 8.97 1.31 -5.02
N ALA A 42 10.30 1.15 -4.94
CA ALA A 42 11.27 2.07 -5.51
C ALA A 42 11.59 1.73 -6.96
N GLY A 43 10.73 2.17 -7.90
CA GLY A 43 10.99 1.98 -9.33
C GLY A 43 11.01 0.51 -9.79
N GLY A 44 10.47 -0.41 -8.99
CA GLY A 44 10.43 -1.85 -9.28
C GLY A 44 11.48 -2.69 -8.55
N PHE A 45 12.32 -2.10 -7.68
CA PHE A 45 13.26 -2.84 -6.83
C PHE A 45 13.62 -2.08 -5.55
N GLY A 46 13.44 -2.72 -4.41
CA GLY A 46 13.65 -2.17 -3.08
C GLY A 46 12.60 -1.14 -2.65
N ILE A 47 12.91 -0.48 -1.53
CA ILE A 47 12.18 0.64 -0.96
C ILE A 47 13.17 1.77 -0.64
N THR A 48 12.80 3.02 -0.91
CA THR A 48 13.60 4.20 -0.56
C THR A 48 13.21 4.73 0.81
N GLU A 49 14.16 5.30 1.54
CA GLU A 49 13.90 5.97 2.83
C GLU A 49 12.98 7.19 2.68
N THR A 50 13.02 7.89 1.54
CA THR A 50 12.24 9.11 1.33
C THR A 50 10.75 8.85 1.60
N ILE A 51 10.24 9.51 2.64
CA ILE A 51 8.86 9.47 3.12
C ILE A 51 8.03 10.52 2.37
#